data_AF-A0A5N9EG63-F1
#
_entry.id   AF-A0A5N9EG63-F1
#
_cell.length_a   1.000
_cell.length_b   1.000
_cell.length_c   1.000
_cell.angle_alpha   90.00
_cell.angle_beta   90.00
_cell.angle_gamma   90.00
#
_symmetry.space_group_name_H-M   'P 1'
#
loop_
_entity.id
_entity.type
_entity.pdbx_description
1 polymer ?
#
loop_
_entity_poly.entity_id
_entity_poly.type
_entity_poly.pdbx_seq_one_letter_code
_entity_poly.pdbx_strand_id
1 'polypeptide(L)'
;MVYFTNYLDRNEETYSLSKNQLIDKYSPYIRKINRNFDISWIINSHHNVLSAAQPVITPGYSHRIPSHQTPYEGLYLANTTQIYPEDRGTNYSVQMGRRVAKMVIEYKNKKIS
;
A
#
# COMPACT_ATOMS: atom_id res chain seq x y z
N MET A 1 -17.60 14.57 -6.65
CA MET A 1 -17.00 13.31 -6.13
C MET A 1 -16.35 13.62 -4.78
N VAL A 2 -16.64 12.85 -3.73
CA VAL A 2 -16.04 13.00 -2.40
C VAL A 2 -15.24 11.75 -2.10
N TYR A 3 -14.03 11.89 -1.58
CA TYR A 3 -13.13 10.77 -1.27
C TYR A 3 -12.65 10.88 0.18
N PHE A 4 -12.87 9.81 0.96
CA PHE A 4 -12.40 9.70 2.34
C PHE A 4 -11.32 8.64 2.41
N THR A 5 -10.18 8.99 3.01
CA THR A 5 -9.08 8.06 3.26
C THR A 5 -8.69 8.12 4.73
N ASN A 6 -8.57 6.97 5.37
CA ASN A 6 -8.17 6.86 6.76
C ASN A 6 -7.08 5.79 6.90
N TYR A 7 -6.10 6.06 7.74
CA TYR A 7 -5.17 5.05 8.23
C TYR A 7 -5.72 4.58 9.57
N LEU A 8 -6.32 3.39 9.57
CA LEU A 8 -6.97 2.80 10.74
C LEU A 8 -6.12 1.66 11.27
N ASP A 9 -5.96 1.58 12.59
CA ASP A 9 -5.50 0.36 13.23
C ASP A 9 -6.57 -0.74 13.09
N ARG A 10 -6.16 -2.01 13.05
CA ARG A 10 -7.11 -3.14 12.94
C ARG A 10 -8.05 -3.24 14.14
N ASN A 11 -7.64 -2.71 15.29
CA ASN A 11 -8.43 -2.70 16.50
C ASN A 11 -9.43 -1.53 16.54
N GLU A 12 -9.37 -0.58 15.61
CA GLU A 12 -10.35 0.50 15.53
C GLU A 12 -11.68 -0.02 14.98
N GLU A 13 -12.78 0.35 15.64
CA GLU A 13 -14.14 -0.02 15.22
C GLU A 13 -14.42 0.32 13.76
N THR A 14 -13.94 1.49 13.30
CA THR A 14 -14.11 1.96 11.92
C THR A 14 -13.56 0.98 10.89
N TYR A 15 -12.50 0.24 11.22
CA TYR A 15 -11.88 -0.73 10.32
C TYR A 15 -12.84 -1.88 9.97
N SER A 16 -13.76 -2.21 10.87
CA SER A 16 -14.70 -3.34 10.73
C SER A 16 -16.07 -2.92 10.18
N LEU A 17 -16.28 -1.62 9.92
CA LEU A 17 -17.58 -1.13 9.44
C LEU A 17 -17.80 -1.51 7.97
N SER A 18 -19.04 -1.90 7.66
CA SER A 18 -19.49 -2.08 6.28
C SER A 18 -19.59 -0.74 5.54
N LYS A 19 -19.67 -0.80 4.20
CA LYS A 19 -19.83 0.40 3.35
C LYS A 19 -21.01 1.28 3.78
N ASN A 20 -22.15 0.69 4.10
CA ASN A 20 -23.35 1.43 4.50
C ASN A 20 -23.15 2.09 5.87
N GLN A 21 -22.56 1.37 6.83
CA GLN A 21 -22.25 1.94 8.15
C GLN A 21 -21.24 3.10 8.05
N LEU A 22 -20.27 3.02 7.13
CA LEU A 22 -19.35 4.12 6.86
C LEU A 22 -20.06 5.32 6.24
N ILE A 23 -20.98 5.10 5.31
CA ILE A 23 -21.81 6.16 4.73
C ILE A 23 -22.62 6.85 5.83
N ASP A 24 -23.27 6.09 6.70
CA ASP A 24 -24.04 6.64 7.83
C ASP A 24 -23.14 7.41 8.79
N LYS A 25 -21.95 6.88 9.09
CA LYS A 25 -20.95 7.51 9.95
C LYS A 25 -20.46 8.85 9.38
N TYR A 26 -20.22 8.94 8.08
CA TYR A 26 -19.67 10.15 7.45
C TYR A 26 -20.73 11.18 7.02
N SER A 27 -21.96 10.77 6.76
CA SER A 27 -23.04 11.63 6.28
C SER A 27 -23.30 12.89 7.14
N PRO A 28 -23.28 12.82 8.49
CA PRO A 28 -23.42 14.00 9.34
C PRO A 28 -22.32 15.04 9.11
N TYR A 29 -21.09 14.61 8.82
CA TYR A 29 -19.97 15.52 8.55
C TYR A 29 -20.06 16.15 7.17
N ILE A 30 -20.55 15.41 6.17
CA ILE A 30 -20.85 15.97 4.84
C ILE A 30 -21.93 17.05 4.96
N ARG A 31 -22.97 16.82 5.78
CA ARG A 31 -24.03 17.81 6.03
C ARG A 31 -23.51 19.09 6.70
N LYS A 32 -22.43 19.01 7.48
CA LYS A 32 -21.77 20.22 8.05
C LYS A 32 -21.14 21.08 6.95
N ILE A 33 -20.58 20.47 5.92
CA ILE A 33 -19.96 21.15 4.77
C ILE A 33 -21.05 21.67 3.82
N ASN A 34 -22.04 20.85 3.51
CA ASN A 34 -23.18 21.20 2.68
C ASN A 34 -24.49 20.85 3.40
N ARG A 35 -25.16 21.87 3.97
CA ARG A 35 -26.38 21.67 4.77
C ARG A 35 -27.55 21.06 3.99
N ASN A 36 -27.56 21.22 2.67
CA ASN A 36 -28.60 20.67 1.79
C ASN A 36 -28.32 19.22 1.38
N PHE A 37 -27.17 18.65 1.76
CA PHE A 37 -26.83 17.28 1.43
C PHE A 37 -27.91 16.31 1.92
N ASP A 38 -28.37 15.45 1.03
CA ASP A 38 -29.25 14.34 1.35
C ASP A 38 -28.62 13.02 0.90
N ILE A 39 -28.89 11.95 1.65
CA ILE A 39 -28.30 10.63 1.38
C ILE A 39 -28.70 10.09 0.00
N SER A 40 -29.90 10.44 -0.48
CA SER A 40 -30.39 10.06 -1.82
C SER A 40 -29.55 10.61 -2.96
N TRP A 41 -28.69 11.60 -2.71
CA TRP A 41 -27.78 12.16 -3.72
C TRP A 41 -26.60 11.21 -4.02
N ILE A 42 -26.39 10.18 -3.21
CA ILE A 42 -25.37 9.16 -3.46
C ILE A 42 -25.90 8.19 -4.52
N ILE A 43 -25.50 8.43 -5.77
CA ILE A 43 -25.84 7.55 -6.91
C ILE A 43 -25.01 6.26 -6.87
N ASN A 44 -23.75 6.33 -6.43
CA ASN A 44 -22.87 5.17 -6.32
C ASN A 44 -21.86 5.36 -5.17
N SER A 45 -21.44 4.26 -4.56
CA SER A 45 -20.46 4.23 -3.48
C SER A 45 -19.52 3.03 -3.61
N HIS A 46 -18.24 3.29 -3.42
CA HIS A 46 -17.19 2.28 -3.47
C HIS A 46 -16.40 2.26 -2.16
N HIS A 47 -16.13 1.07 -1.64
CA HIS A 47 -15.44 0.86 -0.38
C HIS A 47 -14.30 -0.13 -0.59
N ASN A 48 -13.09 0.27 -0.23
CA ASN A 48 -11.90 -0.55 -0.29
C ASN A 48 -11.23 -0.58 1.08
N VAL A 49 -10.87 -1.77 1.54
CA VAL A 49 -10.06 -1.98 2.74
C VAL A 49 -8.85 -2.82 2.33
N LEU A 50 -7.67 -2.32 2.67
CA LEU A 50 -6.41 -3.00 2.35
C LEU A 50 -5.59 -3.10 3.64
N SER A 51 -5.56 -4.30 4.22
CA SER A 51 -4.96 -4.59 5.54
C SER A 51 -3.43 -4.47 5.60
N ALA A 52 -2.78 -4.27 4.45
CA ALA A 52 -1.35 -4.09 4.28
C ALA A 52 -1.09 -3.10 3.13
N ALA A 53 -1.93 -2.05 3.03
CA ALA A 53 -1.80 -1.09 1.96
C ALA A 53 -0.44 -0.42 1.97
N GLN A 54 0.14 -0.11 3.14
CA GLN A 54 1.40 0.63 3.29
C GLN A 54 2.37 -0.09 4.23
N PRO A 55 3.68 -0.19 3.89
CA PRO A 55 4.68 -0.55 4.88
C PRO A 55 4.73 0.49 6.01
N VAL A 56 4.65 0.03 7.25
CA VAL A 56 4.87 0.89 8.42
C VAL A 56 6.37 1.07 8.60
N ILE A 57 6.85 2.31 8.41
CA ILE A 57 8.26 2.65 8.55
C ILE A 57 8.55 2.93 10.02
N THR A 58 9.15 1.95 10.71
CA THR A 58 9.56 2.09 12.11
C THR A 58 10.94 2.75 12.24
N PRO A 59 11.32 3.30 13.41
CA PRO A 59 12.69 3.73 13.66
C PRO A 59 13.72 2.63 13.31
N GLY A 60 14.77 3.02 12.57
CA GLY A 60 15.79 2.09 12.10
C GLY A 60 15.39 1.17 10.94
N TYR A 61 14.28 1.46 10.24
CA TYR A 61 13.77 0.63 9.13
C TYR A 61 14.82 0.28 8.07
N SER A 62 15.70 1.23 7.71
CA SER A 62 16.79 1.02 6.75
C SER A 62 17.69 -0.18 7.08
N HIS A 63 17.92 -0.45 8.36
CA HIS A 63 18.75 -1.57 8.83
C HIS A 63 18.01 -2.92 8.78
N ARG A 64 16.70 -2.90 8.60
CA ARG A 64 15.83 -4.08 8.58
C ARG A 64 15.42 -4.48 7.16
N ILE A 65 15.79 -3.70 6.14
CA ILE A 65 15.45 -4.01 4.76
C ILE A 65 16.21 -5.28 4.34
N PRO A 66 15.50 -6.35 3.95
CA PRO A 66 16.16 -7.58 3.52
C PRO A 66 16.92 -7.37 2.21
N SER A 67 18.01 -8.11 2.04
CA SER A 67 18.74 -8.16 0.77
C SER A 67 17.84 -8.64 -0.37
N HIS A 68 18.14 -8.19 -1.59
CA HIS A 68 17.49 -8.73 -2.79
C HIS A 68 17.91 -10.18 -3.06
N GLN A 69 19.12 -10.58 -2.66
CA GLN A 69 19.52 -11.99 -2.69
C GLN A 69 18.93 -12.69 -1.47
N THR A 70 18.16 -13.75 -1.70
CA THR A 70 17.65 -14.58 -0.61
C THR A 70 18.66 -15.68 -0.27
N PRO A 71 18.50 -16.36 0.87
CA PRO A 71 19.29 -17.56 1.18
C PRO A 71 19.06 -18.72 0.20
N TYR A 72 17.99 -18.68 -0.59
CA TYR A 72 17.68 -19.71 -1.56
C TYR A 72 18.30 -19.38 -2.92
N GLU A 73 19.04 -20.35 -3.44
CA GLU A 73 19.74 -20.20 -4.70
C GLU A 73 18.77 -19.94 -5.87
N GLY A 74 19.07 -18.91 -6.67
CA GLY A 74 18.23 -18.50 -7.80
C GLY A 74 16.95 -17.76 -7.43
N LEU A 75 16.66 -17.54 -6.14
CA LEU A 75 15.49 -16.80 -5.68
C LEU A 75 15.89 -15.40 -5.19
N TYR A 76 15.22 -14.38 -5.71
CA TYR A 76 15.46 -12.97 -5.38
C TYR A 76 14.18 -12.30 -4.87
N LEU A 77 14.34 -11.39 -3.93
CA LEU A 77 13.27 -10.60 -3.33
C LEU A 77 13.27 -9.19 -3.92
N ALA A 78 12.14 -8.77 -4.48
CA ALA A 78 11.92 -7.42 -4.99
C ALA A 78 10.49 -6.98 -4.71
N ASN A 79 10.26 -6.22 -3.64
CA ASN A 79 8.94 -5.74 -3.27
C ASN A 79 8.95 -4.27 -2.83
N THR A 80 7.78 -3.67 -2.67
CA THR A 80 7.66 -2.24 -2.35
C THR A 80 8.19 -1.86 -0.98
N THR A 81 8.41 -2.81 -0.07
CA THR A 81 9.00 -2.53 1.24
C THR A 81 10.51 -2.30 1.14
N GLN A 82 11.14 -2.71 0.03
CA GLN A 82 12.56 -2.49 -0.27
C GLN A 82 12.83 -1.19 -1.04
N ILE A 83 11.79 -0.37 -1.28
CA ILE A 83 11.90 0.92 -1.97
C ILE A 83 12.30 2.07 -1.03
N TYR A 84 12.20 1.89 0.29
CA TYR A 84 12.60 2.92 1.27
C TYR A 84 14.06 3.41 1.06
N PRO A 85 14.38 4.71 1.28
CA PRO A 85 13.54 5.80 1.82
C PRO A 85 12.51 6.41 0.87
N GLU A 86 12.48 5.96 -0.36
CA GLU A 86 11.61 6.49 -1.38
C GLU A 86 10.16 6.02 -1.15
N ASP A 87 9.22 6.87 -1.57
CA ASP A 87 7.80 6.50 -1.54
C ASP A 87 7.48 5.51 -2.66
N ARG A 88 6.31 4.88 -2.59
CA ARG A 88 5.80 3.81 -3.47
C ARG A 88 5.51 4.23 -4.91
N GLY A 89 6.27 5.20 -5.41
CA GLY A 89 6.31 5.59 -6.81
C GLY A 89 6.70 4.42 -7.71
N THR A 90 6.02 4.33 -8.84
CA THR A 90 6.26 3.29 -9.85
C THR A 90 7.68 3.37 -10.41
N ASN A 91 8.27 4.56 -10.48
CA ASN A 91 9.64 4.79 -10.94
C ASN A 91 10.67 3.97 -10.15
N TYR A 92 10.59 3.99 -8.82
CA TYR A 92 11.52 3.26 -7.96
C TYR A 92 11.29 1.75 -8.02
N SER A 93 10.03 1.32 -8.15
CA SER A 93 9.68 -0.09 -8.40
C SER A 93 10.33 -0.60 -9.70
N VAL A 94 10.27 0.18 -10.77
CA VAL A 94 10.89 -0.16 -12.07
C VAL A 94 12.41 -0.19 -11.97
N GLN A 95 13.02 0.78 -11.29
CA GLN A 95 14.47 0.82 -11.07
C GLN A 95 14.95 -0.41 -10.29
N MET A 96 14.27 -0.76 -9.20
CA MET A 96 14.54 -1.96 -8.41
C MET A 96 14.40 -3.23 -9.25
N GLY A 97 13.31 -3.35 -10.03
CA GLY A 97 13.10 -4.49 -10.92
C GLY A 97 14.25 -4.68 -11.92
N ARG A 98 14.72 -3.59 -12.54
CA ARG A 98 15.89 -3.62 -13.45
C ARG A 98 17.16 -4.06 -12.73
N ARG A 99 17.39 -3.60 -11.50
CA ARG A 99 18.55 -4.01 -10.68
C ARG A 99 18.53 -5.51 -10.39
N VAL A 100 17.40 -6.02 -9.92
CA VAL A 100 17.27 -7.45 -9.57
C VAL A 100 17.38 -8.32 -10.81
N ALA A 101 16.80 -7.91 -11.94
CA ALA A 101 16.95 -8.62 -13.21
C ALA A 101 18.43 -8.75 -13.65
N LYS A 102 19.24 -7.69 -13.49
CA LYS A 102 20.68 -7.76 -13.76
C LYS A 102 21.39 -8.79 -12.86
N MET A 103 21.07 -8.79 -11.56
CA MET A 103 21.63 -9.74 -10.60
C MET A 103 21.31 -11.20 -10.97
N VAL A 104 20.09 -11.46 -11.46
CA VAL A 104 19.66 -12.79 -11.93
C VAL A 104 20.48 -13.22 -13.16
N ILE A 105 20.67 -12.33 -14.13
CA ILE A 105 21.44 -12.61 -15.36
C ILE A 105 22.90 -12.90 -15.01
N GLU A 106 23.52 -12.09 -14.16
CA GLU A 106 24.90 -12.29 -13.71
C GLU A 106 25.09 -13.63 -12.99
N TYR A 107 24.15 -14.00 -12.11
CA TYR A 107 24.17 -15.29 -11.43
C TYR A 107 24.05 -16.46 -12.42
N LYS A 108 23.14 -16.37 -13.40
CA LYS A 108 22.99 -17.38 -14.45
C LYS A 108 24.29 -17.55 -15.25
N ASN A 109 24.94 -16.46 -15.63
CA ASN A 109 26.17 -16.50 -16.43
C ASN A 109 27.32 -17.17 -15.66
N LYS A 110 27.45 -16.92 -14.35
CA LYS A 110 28.45 -17.56 -13.48
C LYS A 110 28.23 -19.06 -13.26
N LYS A 111 26.99 -19.55 -13.41
CA LYS A 111 26.66 -20.99 -13.30
C LYS A 111 26.89 -21.77 -14.59
N ILE A 112 27.01 -21.08 -15.72
CA ILE A 112 27.17 -21.68 -17.06
C ILE A 112 28.65 -21.64 -17.50
N SER A 113 29.48 -20.78 -16.88
CA SER A 113 30.95 -20.77 -17.00
C SER A 113 31.61 -21.80 -16.10
#